data_AF-A0A6J4R4X9-F1
#
_entry.id   AF-A0A6J4R4X9-F1
#
_cell.length_a   1.000
_cell.length_b   1.000
_cell.length_c   1.000
_cell.angle_alpha   90.00
_cell.angle_beta   90.00
_cell.angle_gamma   90.00
#
_symmetry.space_group_name_H-M   'P 1'
#
loop_
_entity.id
_entity.type
_entity.pdbx_description
1 polymer ?
#
loop_
_entity_poly.entity_id
_entity_poly.type
_entity_poly.pdbx_seq_one_letter_code
_entity_poly.pdbx_strand_id
1 'polypeptide(L)'
;MGEHRGSPIERILHRIEERVEDWRKRDAALQAEADASRSRLWAEAAERERLLAEAVGAEESRRESIEELTMQHRVIFVLHRAEVAETLEDFVREGDRLVSVVPRRGGETISDGLKGSWLVFESSE
;
A
#
# COMPACT_ATOMS: atom_id res chain seq x y z
N MET A 1 14.72 -17.75 73.36
CA MET A 1 14.49 -16.76 72.29
C MET A 1 15.84 -16.47 71.65
N GLY A 2 16.32 -17.39 70.80
CA GLY A 2 17.63 -17.29 70.16
C GLY A 2 17.54 -16.43 68.91
N GLU A 3 18.00 -15.18 69.00
CA GLU A 3 18.21 -14.32 67.84
C GLU A 3 18.98 -15.10 66.79
N HIS A 4 18.37 -15.36 65.63
CA HIS A 4 19.06 -15.90 64.47
C HIS A 4 20.05 -14.85 63.96
N ARG A 5 21.19 -14.70 64.64
CA ARG A 5 22.35 -14.00 64.12
C ARG A 5 23.07 -14.95 63.17
N GLY A 6 22.51 -15.07 61.97
CA GLY A 6 23.18 -15.78 60.90
C GLY A 6 24.60 -15.26 60.69
N SER A 7 25.48 -16.16 60.30
CA SER A 7 26.86 -15.85 59.93
C SER A 7 26.89 -14.65 58.96
N PRO A 8 27.94 -13.80 58.97
CA PRO A 8 28.07 -12.72 58.01
C PRO A 8 27.83 -13.16 56.54
N ILE A 9 28.16 -14.41 56.22
CA ILE A 9 27.93 -15.02 54.91
C ILE A 9 26.43 -15.24 54.64
N GLU A 10 25.66 -15.74 55.61
CA GLU A 10 24.22 -15.98 55.46
C GLU A 10 23.45 -14.67 55.25
N ARG A 11 23.86 -13.60 55.93
CA ARG A 11 23.28 -12.26 55.72
C ARG A 11 23.55 -11.70 54.33
N ILE A 12 24.73 -11.97 53.77
CA ILE A 12 25.08 -11.57 52.42
C ILE A 12 24.27 -12.38 51.41
N LEU A 13 24.18 -13.70 51.59
CA LEU A 13 23.38 -14.58 50.73
C LEU A 13 21.91 -14.18 50.71
N HIS A 14 21.32 -13.92 51.89
CA HIS A 14 19.93 -13.48 51.98
C HIS A 14 19.68 -12.17 51.23
N ARG A 15 20.59 -11.19 51.36
CA ARG A 15 20.49 -9.91 50.63
C ARG A 15 20.64 -10.10 49.11
N ILE A 16 21.45 -11.06 48.67
CA ILE A 16 21.58 -11.40 47.25
C ILE A 16 20.27 -12.04 46.75
N GLU A 17 19.69 -12.98 47.50
CA GLU A 17 18.43 -13.63 47.17
C GLU A 17 17.29 -12.62 47.05
N GLU A 18 17.14 -11.70 48.02
CA GLU A 18 16.17 -10.62 47.96
C GLU A 18 16.34 -9.77 46.70
N ARG A 19 17.58 -9.41 46.35
CA ARG A 19 17.87 -8.58 45.18
C ARG A 19 17.62 -9.30 43.86
N VAL A 20 17.87 -10.61 43.80
CA VAL A 20 17.55 -11.46 42.64
C VAL A 20 16.04 -11.57 42.48
N GLU A 21 15.31 -11.78 43.58
CA GLU A 21 13.85 -11.90 43.54
C GLU A 21 13.18 -10.59 43.13
N ASP A 22 13.67 -9.47 43.66
CA ASP A 22 13.26 -8.13 43.22
C ASP A 22 13.54 -7.90 41.73
N TRP A 23 14.70 -8.34 41.25
CA TRP A 23 15.03 -8.22 39.83
C TRP A 23 14.09 -9.05 38.96
N ARG A 24 13.82 -10.30 39.34
CA ARG A 24 12.87 -11.18 38.63
C ARG A 24 11.46 -10.58 38.56
N LYS A 25 10.98 -9.99 39.65
CA LYS A 25 9.66 -9.32 39.67
C LYS A 25 9.60 -8.15 38.71
N ARG A 26 10.66 -7.33 38.65
CA ARG A 26 10.75 -6.19 37.71
C ARG A 26 10.84 -6.68 36.27
N ASP A 27 11.65 -7.70 36.02
CA ASP A 27 11.81 -8.31 34.69
C ASP A 27 10.48 -8.89 34.17
N ALA A 28 9.76 -9.63 35.01
CA ALA A 28 8.44 -10.15 34.67
C ALA A 28 7.41 -9.04 34.39
N ALA A 29 7.45 -7.94 35.15
CA ALA A 29 6.57 -6.79 34.92
C ALA A 29 6.86 -6.10 33.57
N LEU A 30 8.14 -5.90 33.23
CA LEU A 30 8.55 -5.33 31.95
C LEU A 30 8.16 -6.23 30.78
N GLN A 31 8.32 -7.54 30.93
CA GLN A 31 7.92 -8.50 29.91
C GLN A 31 6.40 -8.48 29.68
N ALA A 32 5.61 -8.44 30.76
CA ALA A 32 4.16 -8.32 30.66
C ALA A 32 3.72 -7.02 29.98
N GLU A 33 4.39 -5.90 30.26
CA GLU A 33 4.14 -4.62 29.60
C GLU A 33 4.49 -4.66 28.10
N ALA A 34 5.63 -5.27 27.75
CA ALA A 34 6.04 -5.45 26.37
C ALA A 34 5.06 -6.33 25.59
N ASP A 35 4.58 -7.41 26.19
CA ASP A 35 3.60 -8.31 25.57
C ASP A 35 2.23 -7.65 25.39
N ALA A 36 1.79 -6.86 26.37
CA ALA A 36 0.57 -6.06 26.26
C ALA A 36 0.69 -5.00 25.15
N SER A 37 1.82 -4.29 25.09
CA SER A 37 2.09 -3.29 24.06
C SER A 37 2.14 -3.89 22.67
N ARG A 38 2.82 -5.03 22.52
CA ARG A 38 2.87 -5.80 21.26
C ARG A 38 1.46 -6.19 20.83
N SER A 39 0.68 -6.77 21.74
CA SER A 39 -0.71 -7.18 21.44
C SER A 39 -1.57 -6.00 20.98
N ARG A 40 -1.43 -4.84 21.62
CA ARG A 40 -2.13 -3.61 21.21
C ARG A 40 -1.74 -3.17 19.80
N LEU A 41 -0.44 -3.12 19.50
CA LEU A 41 0.07 -2.71 18.17
C LEU A 41 -0.41 -3.66 17.07
N TRP A 42 -0.44 -4.96 17.33
CA TRP A 42 -0.97 -5.95 16.38
C TRP A 42 -2.47 -5.76 16.14
N ALA A 43 -3.26 -5.52 17.19
CA ALA A 43 -4.69 -5.26 17.05
C ALA A 43 -4.96 -3.97 16.24
N GLU A 44 -4.20 -2.90 16.49
CA GLU A 44 -4.32 -1.67 15.72
C GLU A 44 -3.88 -1.85 14.25
N ALA A 45 -2.86 -2.67 13.98
CA ALA A 45 -2.41 -2.96 12.62
C ALA A 45 -3.47 -3.76 11.85
N ALA A 46 -4.07 -4.79 12.47
CA ALA A 46 -5.14 -5.56 11.87
C ALA A 46 -6.37 -4.71 11.55
N GLU A 47 -6.72 -3.77 12.43
CA GLU A 47 -7.84 -2.84 12.16
C GLU A 47 -7.53 -1.88 11.00
N ARG A 48 -6.30 -1.38 10.89
CA ARG A 48 -5.88 -0.56 9.75
C ARG A 48 -5.92 -1.35 8.45
N GLU A 49 -5.48 -2.60 8.46
CA GLU A 49 -5.56 -3.48 7.29
C GLU A 49 -7.01 -3.70 6.85
N ARG A 50 -7.92 -3.95 7.80
CA ARG A 50 -9.35 -4.08 7.53
C ARG A 50 -9.93 -2.83 6.88
N LEU A 51 -9.66 -1.65 7.45
CA LEU A 51 -10.14 -0.37 6.91
C LEU A 51 -9.55 -0.08 5.52
N LEU A 52 -8.29 -0.44 5.28
CA LEU A 52 -7.67 -0.32 3.96
C LEU A 52 -8.32 -1.25 2.94
N ALA A 53 -8.58 -2.51 3.30
CA ALA A 53 -9.26 -3.46 2.43
C ALA A 53 -10.69 -2.99 2.09
N GLU A 54 -11.43 -2.47 3.07
CA GLU A 54 -12.76 -1.89 2.85
C GLU A 54 -12.70 -0.68 1.92
N ALA A 55 -11.73 0.23 2.11
CA ALA A 55 -11.56 1.40 1.25
C ALA A 55 -11.18 1.02 -0.19
N VAL A 56 -10.27 0.06 -0.37
CA VAL A 56 -9.88 -0.45 -1.69
C VAL A 56 -11.06 -1.13 -2.37
N GLY A 57 -11.79 -2.01 -1.68
CA GLY A 57 -12.96 -2.69 -2.25
C GLY A 57 -14.08 -1.72 -2.62
N ALA A 58 -14.32 -0.69 -1.81
CA ALA A 58 -15.28 0.37 -2.12
C ALA A 58 -14.85 1.22 -3.32
N GLU A 59 -13.55 1.51 -3.46
CA GLU A 59 -13.01 2.24 -4.60
C GLU A 59 -13.06 1.40 -5.88
N GLU A 60 -12.70 0.11 -5.82
CA GLU A 60 -12.84 -0.83 -6.94
C GLU A 60 -14.31 -0.98 -7.39
N SER A 61 -15.25 -0.97 -6.44
CA SER A 61 -16.69 -1.04 -6.74
C SER A 61 -17.27 0.26 -7.30
N ARG A 62 -16.63 1.40 -7.03
CA ARG A 62 -17.04 2.73 -7.54
C ARG A 62 -16.40 3.08 -8.87
N ARG A 63 -15.26 2.48 -9.17
CA ARG A 63 -14.56 2.68 -10.43
C ARG A 63 -15.27 1.87 -11.49
N GLU A 64 -16.00 2.54 -12.38
CA GLU A 64 -16.36 1.93 -13.66
C GLU A 64 -15.08 1.35 -14.26
N SER A 65 -15.13 0.08 -14.65
CA SER A 65 -13.93 -0.57 -15.16
C SER A 65 -13.42 0.22 -16.35
N ILE A 66 -12.09 0.33 -16.50
CA ILE A 66 -11.51 1.00 -17.68
C ILE A 66 -12.08 0.37 -18.96
N GLU A 67 -12.35 -0.93 -18.93
CA GLU A 67 -13.05 -1.66 -19.98
C GLU A 67 -14.46 -1.10 -20.25
N GLU A 68 -15.32 -0.99 -19.22
CA GLU A 68 -16.66 -0.39 -19.36
C GLU A 68 -16.60 1.06 -19.87
N LEU A 69 -15.69 1.89 -19.34
CA LEU A 69 -15.49 3.26 -19.82
C LEU A 69 -15.03 3.30 -21.28
N THR A 70 -14.11 2.42 -21.68
CA THR A 70 -13.62 2.33 -23.07
C THR A 70 -14.71 1.81 -24.01
N MET A 71 -15.59 0.91 -23.56
CA MET A 71 -16.73 0.43 -24.34
C MET A 71 -17.84 1.47 -24.47
N GLN A 72 -18.16 2.18 -23.38
CA GLN A 72 -19.21 3.20 -23.33
C GLN A 72 -18.83 4.44 -24.14
N HIS A 73 -17.60 4.93 -23.97
CA HIS A 73 -17.13 6.15 -24.63
C HIS A 73 -16.39 5.89 -25.95
N ARG A 74 -16.10 4.63 -26.28
CA ARG A 74 -15.34 4.21 -27.48
C ARG A 74 -14.02 4.95 -27.62
N VAL A 75 -13.36 5.17 -26.49
CA VAL A 75 -12.05 5.80 -26.43
C VAL A 75 -11.02 4.85 -25.84
N ILE A 76 -9.86 4.74 -26.48
CA ILE A 76 -8.74 3.93 -26.00
C ILE A 76 -7.52 4.83 -25.85
N PHE A 77 -6.83 4.75 -24.72
CA PHE A 77 -5.54 5.42 -24.55
C PHE A 77 -4.41 4.52 -25.03
N VAL A 78 -3.56 5.02 -25.93
CA VAL A 78 -2.43 4.28 -26.49
C VAL A 78 -1.12 5.04 -26.27
N LEU A 79 -0.10 4.32 -25.80
CA LEU A 79 1.28 4.77 -25.82
C LEU A 79 1.95 4.23 -27.08
N HIS A 80 2.43 5.12 -27.94
CA HIS A 80 3.05 4.75 -29.21
C HIS A 80 4.32 5.56 -29.46
N ARG A 81 5.17 5.06 -30.34
CA ARG A 81 6.30 5.84 -30.83
C ARG A 81 5.79 7.04 -31.63
N ALA A 82 6.54 8.14 -31.62
CA ALA A 82 6.17 9.37 -32.31
C ALA A 82 5.85 9.14 -33.80
N GLU A 83 6.62 8.27 -34.47
CA GLU A 83 6.43 7.88 -35.88
C GLU A 83 5.08 7.21 -36.15
N VAL A 84 4.54 6.47 -35.17
CA VAL A 84 3.26 5.75 -35.30
C VAL A 84 2.07 6.73 -35.26
N ALA A 85 2.26 7.92 -34.68
CA ALA A 85 1.21 8.94 -34.61
C ALA A 85 0.79 9.40 -36.02
N GLU A 86 1.78 9.69 -36.86
CA GLU A 86 1.58 10.20 -38.22
C GLU A 86 0.89 9.14 -39.09
N THR A 87 1.31 7.87 -38.96
CA THR A 87 0.69 6.75 -39.66
C THR A 87 -0.78 6.55 -39.25
N LEU A 88 -1.10 6.68 -37.95
CA LEU A 88 -2.48 6.58 -37.47
C LEU A 88 -3.36 7.72 -37.99
N GLU A 89 -2.81 8.94 -38.10
CA GLU A 89 -3.51 10.08 -38.70
C GLU A 89 -3.76 9.89 -40.20
N ASP A 90 -2.83 9.27 -40.93
CA ASP A 90 -3.01 8.98 -42.36
C ASP A 90 -4.10 7.91 -42.60
N PHE A 91 -4.16 6.86 -41.78
CA PHE A 91 -5.27 5.88 -41.83
C PHE A 91 -6.65 6.50 -41.57
N VAL A 92 -6.75 7.48 -40.66
CA VAL A 92 -7.99 8.26 -40.44
C VAL A 92 -8.41 8.99 -41.72
N ARG A 93 -7.47 9.63 -42.42
CA ARG A 93 -7.76 10.37 -43.66
C ARG A 93 -8.19 9.46 -44.81
N GLU A 94 -7.73 8.22 -44.82
CA GLU A 94 -8.06 7.22 -45.83
C GLU A 94 -9.43 6.53 -45.61
N GLY A 95 -10.12 6.84 -44.51
CA GLY A 95 -11.49 6.38 -44.25
C GLY A 95 -11.57 5.06 -43.47
N ASP A 96 -10.47 4.62 -42.87
CA ASP A 96 -10.49 3.54 -41.88
C ASP A 96 -11.06 4.06 -40.55
N ARG A 97 -11.75 3.21 -39.79
CA ARG A 97 -12.70 3.49 -38.67
C ARG A 97 -12.17 4.25 -37.43
N LEU A 98 -11.06 4.96 -37.53
CA LEU A 98 -10.50 5.79 -36.47
C LEU A 98 -10.93 7.25 -36.71
N VAL A 99 -11.70 7.83 -35.78
CA VAL A 99 -12.40 9.11 -35.97
C VAL A 99 -11.49 10.29 -35.67
N SER A 100 -10.68 10.17 -34.62
CA SER A 100 -9.70 11.19 -34.25
C SER A 100 -8.66 10.64 -33.28
N VAL A 101 -7.46 11.19 -33.38
CA VAL A 101 -6.37 11.02 -32.41
C VAL A 101 -6.25 12.31 -31.63
N VAL A 102 -6.57 12.29 -30.34
CA VAL A 102 -6.45 13.48 -29.47
C VAL A 102 -5.15 13.38 -28.68
N PRO A 103 -4.14 14.21 -28.99
CA PRO A 103 -2.92 14.26 -28.19
C PRO A 103 -3.27 14.79 -26.80
N ARG A 104 -2.63 14.23 -25.76
CA ARG A 104 -2.84 14.68 -24.38
C ARG A 104 -2.52 16.18 -24.25
N ARG A 105 -3.49 17.00 -23.81
CA ARG A 105 -3.22 18.41 -23.43
C ARG A 105 -2.17 18.43 -22.32
N GLY A 106 -1.01 19.03 -22.60
CA GLY A 106 0.11 19.18 -21.66
C GLY A 106 1.14 18.03 -21.64
N GLY A 107 1.13 17.13 -22.62
CA GLY A 107 2.06 15.99 -22.71
C GLY A 107 3.02 16.08 -23.88
N GLU A 108 3.91 17.07 -23.90
CA GLU A 108 5.11 16.98 -24.73
C GLU A 108 6.02 15.92 -24.09
N THR A 109 6.09 14.74 -24.72
CA THR A 109 7.00 13.62 -24.43
C THR A 109 6.98 13.05 -23.01
N ILE A 110 6.43 11.84 -22.85
CA ILE A 110 6.58 11.05 -21.62
C ILE A 110 8.04 10.55 -21.49
N SER A 111 8.70 10.31 -22.63
CA SER A 111 10.14 10.02 -22.78
C SER A 111 10.55 10.19 -24.26
N ASP A 112 11.85 10.22 -24.56
CA ASP A 112 12.38 10.37 -25.93
C ASP A 112 11.69 9.43 -26.93
N GLY A 113 10.90 10.01 -27.83
CA GLY A 113 10.20 9.31 -28.90
C GLY A 113 8.90 8.59 -28.51
N LEU A 114 8.42 8.65 -27.26
CA LEU A 114 7.16 8.04 -26.83
C LEU A 114 6.06 9.10 -26.62
N LYS A 115 4.93 8.94 -27.30
CA LYS A 115 3.74 9.80 -27.22
C LYS A 115 2.54 9.02 -26.69
N GLY A 116 1.69 9.69 -25.92
CA GLY A 116 0.42 9.15 -25.44
C GLY A 116 -0.74 9.87 -26.10
N SER A 117 -1.65 9.11 -26.72
CA SER A 117 -2.79 9.64 -27.47
C SER A 117 -4.08 8.89 -27.14
N TRP A 118 -5.21 9.60 -27.22
CA TRP A 118 -6.53 8.99 -27.16
C TRP A 118 -7.04 8.70 -28.58
N LEU A 119 -7.40 7.45 -28.84
CA LEU A 119 -8.05 7.01 -30.07
C LEU A 119 -9.56 6.98 -29.85
N VAL A 120 -10.32 7.67 -30.71
CA VAL A 120 -11.79 7.70 -30.66
C VAL A 120 -12.35 6.90 -31.84
N PHE A 121 -13.28 5.98 -31.59
CA PHE A 121 -13.87 5.11 -32.61
C PHE A 121 -15.38 5.37 -32.80
N GLU A 122 -15.85 5.28 -34.04
CA GLU A 122 -17.27 5.39 -34.41
C GLU A 122 -17.97 4.02 -34.41
N SER A 123 -19.29 3.98 -34.17
CA SER A 123 -20.06 2.75 -34.43
C SER A 123 -20.21 2.59 -35.92
N SER A 124 -19.99 1.38 -36.40
CA SER A 124 -20.64 0.97 -37.64
C SER A 124 -22.12 0.75 -37.37
N GLU A 125 -22.95 1.51 -38.07
CA GLU A 125 -24.32 1.09 -38.36
C GLU A 125 -24.33 -0.14 -39.27
#